data_AF-A0A6J5K9E9-F1
#
_entry.id   AF-A0A6J5K9E9-F1
#
_cell.length_a   1.000
_cell.length_b   1.000
_cell.length_c   1.000
_cell.angle_alpha   90.00
_cell.angle_beta   90.00
_cell.angle_gamma   90.00
#
_symmetry.space_group_name_H-M   'P 1'
#
loop_
_entity.id
_entity.type
_entity.pdbx_description
1 polymer ?
#
loop_
_entity_poly.entity_id
_entity_poly.type
_entity_poly.pdbx_seq_one_letter_code
_entity_poly.pdbx_strand_id
1 'polypeptide(L)'
;MGPDFGASVFACYRSKSGEEFACAGWLAAVGHCHARMRLAVALKRLDATALEPGSDWPALHENYQQVLDNPRRSCATGAILC
;
A
#
# COMPACT_ATOMS: atom_id res chain seq x y z
N MET A 1 1.61 9.62 15.70
CA MET A 1 1.53 8.20 16.10
C MET A 1 1.32 7.41 14.83
N GLY A 2 2.28 6.57 14.43
CA GLY A 2 2.24 5.78 13.20
C GLY A 2 1.60 4.41 13.41
N PRO A 3 1.46 3.58 12.36
CA PRO A 3 0.97 2.21 12.49
C PRO A 3 1.85 1.40 13.47
N ASP A 4 1.22 0.52 14.25
CA ASP A 4 1.88 -0.43 15.17
C ASP A 4 2.80 -1.38 14.38
N PHE A 5 3.85 -1.91 15.01
CA PHE A 5 4.68 -3.00 14.50
C PHE A 5 3.86 -4.19 13.97
N GLY A 6 2.70 -4.47 14.59
CA GLY A 6 1.77 -5.53 14.17
C GLY A 6 0.89 -5.18 12.97
N ALA A 7 0.89 -3.93 12.49
CA ALA A 7 0.06 -3.50 11.38
C ALA A 7 0.61 -4.05 10.05
N SER A 8 -0.05 -5.09 9.52
CA SER A 8 0.28 -5.66 8.21
C SER A 8 -0.39 -4.92 7.04
N VAL A 9 -1.13 -3.85 7.32
CA VAL A 9 -1.89 -3.09 6.33
C VAL A 9 -1.63 -1.62 6.61
N PHE A 10 -1.07 -0.95 5.62
CA PHE A 10 -0.94 0.50 5.61
C PHE A 10 -1.76 1.04 4.43
N ALA A 11 -2.73 1.89 4.73
CA ALA A 11 -3.54 2.55 3.73
C ALA A 11 -2.99 3.97 3.54
N CYS A 12 -2.33 4.20 2.40
CA CYS A 12 -1.85 5.53 1.99
C CYS A 12 -3.02 6.52 1.79
N TYR A 13 -4.24 6.02 1.61
CA TYR A 13 -5.48 6.77 1.42
C TYR A 13 -6.55 6.20 2.37
N ARG A 14 -7.62 6.95 2.66
CA ARG A 14 -8.63 6.52 3.63
C ARG A 14 -9.74 5.76 2.89
N SER A 15 -9.64 4.43 2.89
CA SER A 15 -10.74 3.58 2.43
C SER A 15 -12.03 3.79 3.23
N LYS A 16 -13.17 3.40 2.65
CA LYS A 16 -14.42 3.28 3.40
C LYS A 16 -14.25 2.26 4.54
N SER A 17 -14.95 2.50 5.65
CA SER A 17 -14.97 1.57 6.77
C SER A 17 -15.55 0.21 6.31
N GLY A 18 -14.82 -0.87 6.56
CA GLY A 18 -15.16 -2.22 6.10
C GLY A 18 -14.63 -2.59 4.70
N GLU A 19 -13.97 -1.65 4.01
CA GLU A 19 -13.29 -1.87 2.72
C GLU A 19 -11.81 -1.48 2.83
N GLU A 20 -11.17 -1.72 3.98
CA GLU A 20 -9.76 -1.42 4.18
C GLU A 20 -8.87 -2.28 3.29
N PHE A 21 -8.18 -1.64 2.35
CA PHE A 21 -7.19 -2.32 1.52
C PHE A 21 -5.81 -1.70 1.69
N ALA A 22 -4.78 -2.53 1.56
CA ALA A 22 -3.41 -2.06 1.58
C ALA A 22 -3.15 -1.15 0.38
N CYS A 23 -2.44 -0.06 0.60
CA CYS A 23 -1.94 0.76 -0.49
C CYS A 23 -1.04 -0.07 -1.39
N ALA A 24 -1.36 -0.09 -2.68
CA ALA A 24 -0.61 -0.86 -3.67
C ALA A 24 0.89 -0.46 -3.67
N GLY A 25 1.19 0.82 -3.45
CA GLY A 25 2.56 1.32 -3.25
C GLY A 25 3.26 0.78 -2.00
N TRP A 26 2.56 0.63 -0.87
CA TRP A 26 3.13 0.01 0.33
C TRP A 26 3.43 -1.47 0.12
N LEU A 27 2.47 -2.17 -0.49
CA LEU A 27 2.60 -3.59 -0.78
C LEU A 27 3.80 -3.86 -1.69
N ALA A 28 3.99 -3.04 -2.72
CA ALA A 28 5.14 -3.11 -3.61
C ALA A 28 6.46 -2.70 -2.95
N ALA A 29 6.47 -1.64 -2.12
CA ALA A 29 7.70 -1.12 -1.52
C ALA A 29 8.26 -2.01 -0.41
N VAL A 30 7.41 -2.55 0.45
CA VAL A 30 7.85 -3.25 1.67
C VAL A 30 7.10 -4.56 1.94
N GLY A 31 6.11 -4.94 1.14
CA GLY A 31 5.31 -6.16 1.38
C GLY A 31 6.18 -7.41 1.58
N HIS A 32 7.23 -7.58 0.77
CA HIS A 32 8.21 -8.68 0.91
C HIS A 32 8.90 -8.73 2.27
N CYS A 33 9.07 -7.59 2.94
CA CYS A 33 9.70 -7.53 4.26
C CYS A 33 8.78 -8.05 5.38
N HIS A 34 7.48 -8.20 5.15
CA HIS A 34 6.52 -8.63 6.17
C HIS A 34 6.23 -10.14 6.10
N ALA A 35 6.43 -10.84 7.22
CA ALA A 35 6.23 -12.29 7.33
C ALA A 35 4.82 -12.75 6.90
N ARG A 36 3.79 -11.93 7.19
CA ARG A 36 2.40 -12.23 6.80
C ARG A 36 2.21 -12.24 5.28
N MET A 37 2.87 -11.34 4.55
CA MET A 37 2.79 -11.30 3.08
C MET A 37 3.54 -12.47 2.46
N ARG A 38 4.75 -12.76 2.96
CA ARG A 38 5.52 -13.94 2.54
C ARG A 38 4.74 -15.24 2.75
N LEU A 39 4.04 -15.37 3.89
CA LEU A 39 3.17 -16.51 4.16
C LEU A 39 1.98 -16.56 3.20
N ALA A 40 1.34 -15.42 2.90
CA ALA A 40 0.22 -15.37 1.96
C ALA A 40 0.62 -15.80 0.54
N VAL A 41 1.81 -15.39 0.07
CA VAL A 41 2.39 -15.83 -1.21
C VAL A 41 2.69 -17.32 -1.18
N ALA A 42 3.33 -17.82 -0.11
CA ALA A 42 3.62 -19.25 0.05
C ALA A 42 2.36 -20.12 0.04
N LEU A 43 1.26 -19.62 0.61
CA LEU A 43 -0.06 -20.27 0.61
C LEU A 43 -0.86 -20.02 -0.68
N LYS A 44 -0.29 -19.34 -1.69
CA LYS A 44 -0.97 -18.96 -2.95
C LYS A 44 -2.26 -18.17 -2.75
N ARG A 45 -2.39 -17.46 -1.63
CA ARG A 45 -3.50 -16.54 -1.35
C ARG A 45 -3.26 -15.15 -1.91
N LEU A 46 -2.01 -14.86 -2.28
CA LEU A 46 -1.57 -13.64 -2.93
C LEU A 46 -0.60 -14.03 -4.05
N ASP A 47 -0.78 -13.47 -5.24
CA ASP A 47 0.20 -13.65 -6.31
C ASP A 47 1.48 -12.86 -5.99
N ALA A 48 2.65 -13.42 -6.27
CA ALA A 48 3.92 -12.75 -5.98
C ALA A 48 4.08 -11.43 -6.76
N THR A 49 3.51 -11.35 -7.96
CA THR A 49 3.52 -10.13 -8.79
C THR A 49 2.71 -8.99 -8.17
N ALA A 50 1.80 -9.29 -7.24
CA ALA A 50 1.09 -8.25 -6.48
C ALA A 50 2.02 -7.46 -5.53
N LEU A 51 3.24 -7.97 -5.29
CA LEU A 51 4.28 -7.30 -4.52
C LEU A 51 5.29 -6.55 -5.41
N GLU A 52 5.03 -6.45 -6.72
CA GLU A 52 5.85 -5.70 -7.67
C GLU A 52 5.14 -4.39 -8.04
N PRO A 53 5.87 -3.29 -8.29
CA PRO A 53 5.28 -2.10 -8.86
C PRO A 53 4.68 -2.39 -10.24
N GLY A 54 3.54 -1.77 -10.55
CA GLY A 54 2.97 -1.83 -11.91
C GLY A 54 3.87 -1.15 -12.93
N SER A 55 3.83 -1.61 -14.18
CA SER A 55 4.66 -1.10 -15.29
C SER A 55 4.52 0.40 -15.53
N ASP A 56 3.31 0.94 -15.36
CA ASP A 56 2.97 2.33 -15.64
C ASP A 56 2.94 3.21 -14.38
N TRP A 57 3.45 2.71 -13.25
CA TRP A 57 3.45 3.46 -12.00
C TRP A 57 4.57 4.52 -12.00
N PRO A 58 4.31 5.69 -11.40
CA PRO A 58 5.40 6.60 -11.06
C PRO A 58 6.35 5.94 -10.07
N ALA A 59 7.59 6.43 -10.00
CA ALA A 59 8.56 5.97 -9.02
C ALA A 59 7.97 6.05 -7.59
N LEU A 60 8.14 4.96 -6.83
CA LEU A 60 7.69 4.91 -5.45
C LEU A 60 8.54 5.84 -4.58
N HIS A 61 7.91 6.42 -3.56
CA HIS A 61 8.63 7.17 -2.53
C HIS A 61 9.61 6.25 -1.78
N GLU A 62 10.82 6.74 -1.52
CA GLU A 62 11.88 5.96 -0.87
C GLU A 62 11.63 5.77 0.63
N ASN A 63 10.87 6.67 1.24
CA ASN A 63 10.59 6.64 2.66
C ASN A 63 9.24 7.27 2.99
N TYR A 64 8.81 7.08 4.23
CA TYR A 64 7.53 7.54 4.72
C TYR A 64 7.39 9.07 4.75
N GLN A 65 8.49 9.80 4.99
CA GLN A 65 8.46 11.26 5.04
C GLN A 65 8.07 11.86 3.68
N GLN A 66 8.60 11.31 2.59
CA GLN A 66 8.24 11.74 1.23
C GLN A 66 6.74 11.54 0.93
N VAL A 67 6.10 10.51 1.50
CA VAL A 67 4.64 10.30 1.37
C VAL A 67 3.87 11.40 2.10
N LEU A 68 4.34 11.83 3.27
CA LEU A 68 3.70 12.89 4.06
C LEU A 68 3.91 14.29 3.45
N ASP A 69 5.07 14.52 2.85
CA ASP A 69 5.43 15.79 2.21
C ASP A 69 4.76 15.95 0.83
N ASN A 70 4.25 14.86 0.24
CA ASN A 70 3.51 14.91 -1.01
C ASN A 70 2.15 15.60 -0.79
N PRO A 71 1.92 16.80 -1.37
CA PRO A 71 0.67 17.51 -1.17
C PRO A 71 -0.50 16.64 -1.65
N ARG A 72 -1.44 16.38 -0.74
CA ARG A 72 -2.68 15.65 -1.04
C ARG A 72 -3.30 16.24 -2.30
N ARG A 73 -3.30 15.51 -3.41
CA ARG A 73 -4.12 15.86 -4.57
C ARG A 73 -5.57 15.66 -4.11
N SER A 74 -6.26 16.75 -3.76
CA SER A 74 -7.67 16.73 -3.36
C SER A 74 -8.48 15.99 -4.42
N CYS A 75 -9.36 15.08 -4.00
CA CYS A 75 -10.12 14.20 -4.87
C CYS A 75 -10.72 14.96 -6.06
N ALA A 76 -10.35 14.58 -7.28
CA ALA A 76 -11.13 14.91 -8.45
C ALA A 76 -12.35 13.98 -8.46
N THR A 77 -13.55 14.58 -8.60
CA THR A 77 -14.83 13.87 -8.67
C THR A 77 -14.77 12.75 -9.71
N GLY A 78 -14.96 11.49 -9.27
CA GLY A 78 -15.04 10.32 -10.15
C GLY A 78 -14.03 9.20 -9.88
N ALA A 79 -13.03 9.40 -9.01
CA ALA A 79 -12.15 8.32 -8.60
C ALA A 79 -12.84 7.42 -7.55
N ILE A 80 -12.80 6.09 -7.77
CA ILE A 80 -13.33 5.07 -6.85
C ILE A 80 -12.56 5.07 -5.51
N LEU A 81 -11.41 5.77 -5.46
CA LEU A 81 -10.48 5.80 -4.34
C LEU A 81 -10.13 7.25 -3.99
N CYS A 82 -10.63 7.66 -2.82
CA CYS A 82 -10.11 8.70 -1.93
C CYS A 82 -9.51 7.99 -0.70
#